data_AF-A0A9Q8SVW1-F1
#
_entry.id   AF-A0A9Q8SVW1-F1
#
_cell.length_a   1.000
_cell.length_b   1.000
_cell.length_c   1.000
_cell.angle_alpha   90.00
_cell.angle_beta   90.00
_cell.angle_gamma   90.00
#
_symmetry.space_group_name_H-M   'P 1'
#
loop_
_entity.id
_entity.type
_entity.pdbx_description
1 polymer ?
#
loop_
_entity_poly.entity_id
_entity_poly.type
_entity_poly.pdbx_seq_one_letter_code
_entity_poly.pdbx_strand_id
1 'polypeptide(L)'
;MLPKSGKREEKYSLLKDETEGESCEEGASRDSSVYQEAGFARVRKHLPWQKFDPAWRSWYLFVPPILVFSILAYLAFFPSCETCQKMDLDLSGYVCAPNGALPKIARDRGCEFDTMSFKWWPKEPMAHKDNVALLKEFHNEGPWHRYYDKGGKHEIPPTSEVLTAGWVTRKEHTYHCMYTLRQTHLWISLGYDPPFNYSHTIHCTKYLMDAILENPPKDFEELNVHGTPWPEHPDVVSVAP
;
A
#
# COMPACT_ATOMS: atom_id res chain seq x y z
N MET A 1 37.18 -18.51 35.18
CA MET A 1 36.08 -19.46 35.45
C MET A 1 34.85 -18.98 34.68
N LEU A 2 34.32 -19.85 33.82
CA LEU A 2 33.09 -19.74 33.01
C LEU A 2 31.82 -19.81 33.91
N PRO A 3 30.57 -19.59 33.41
CA PRO A 3 30.18 -19.70 32.01
C PRO A 3 29.30 -18.61 31.37
N LYS A 4 29.38 -18.63 30.04
CA LYS A 4 28.49 -18.04 29.03
C LYS A 4 27.10 -18.69 29.06
N SER A 5 26.08 -17.91 28.72
CA SER A 5 24.75 -18.35 28.26
C SER A 5 24.20 -17.21 27.40
N GLY A 6 23.62 -17.39 26.21
CA GLY A 6 23.30 -18.55 25.39
C GLY A 6 22.66 -17.98 24.13
N LYS A 7 23.11 -18.43 22.95
CA LYS A 7 22.52 -18.09 21.64
C LYS A 7 21.04 -18.49 21.61
N ARG A 8 20.18 -17.63 21.06
CA ARG A 8 18.88 -18.04 20.51
C ARG A 8 18.84 -17.65 19.03
N GLU A 9 19.12 -18.64 18.20
CA GLU A 9 18.83 -18.64 16.77
C GLU A 9 17.34 -18.97 16.61
N GLU A 10 16.55 -18.09 16.00
CA GLU A 10 15.22 -18.43 15.48
C GLU A 10 15.26 -18.34 13.96
N LYS A 11 15.41 -19.51 13.33
CA LYS A 11 15.18 -19.75 11.91
C LYS A 11 13.67 -19.78 11.68
N TYR A 12 13.14 -18.80 10.95
CA TYR A 12 11.84 -18.94 10.31
C TYR A 12 12.00 -19.62 8.95
N SER A 13 11.26 -20.73 8.79
CA SER A 13 11.33 -21.64 7.65
C SER A 13 10.72 -21.02 6.41
N LEU A 14 11.38 -21.32 5.28
CA LEU A 14 11.05 -20.95 3.93
C LEU A 14 9.64 -21.38 3.50
N LEU A 15 9.01 -20.45 2.77
CA LEU A 15 8.03 -20.71 1.71
C LEU A 15 8.56 -21.76 0.74
N LYS A 16 7.74 -22.78 0.43
CA LYS A 16 7.89 -23.57 -0.78
C LYS A 16 6.74 -23.23 -1.71
N ASP A 17 7.11 -22.48 -2.73
CA ASP A 17 6.39 -22.32 -3.99
C ASP A 17 6.74 -23.52 -4.89
N GLU A 18 5.79 -23.95 -5.72
CA GLU A 18 5.99 -24.72 -6.96
C GLU A 18 4.61 -24.86 -7.64
N THR A 19 4.31 -23.88 -8.50
CA THR A 19 3.82 -24.01 -9.89
C THR A 19 4.17 -25.38 -10.52
N GLU A 20 3.40 -26.03 -11.40
CA GLU A 20 2.78 -25.62 -12.66
C GLU A 20 2.14 -26.90 -13.27
N GLY A 21 1.22 -26.80 -14.26
CA GLY A 21 0.99 -27.92 -15.19
C GLY A 21 -0.41 -28.06 -15.78
N GLU A 22 -0.55 -27.58 -17.02
CA GLU A 22 -1.66 -27.73 -17.98
C GLU A 22 -2.23 -29.15 -18.14
N SER A 23 -3.52 -29.26 -18.51
CA SER A 23 -3.94 -29.64 -19.88
C SER A 23 -5.43 -30.02 -19.94
N CYS A 24 -6.11 -29.50 -20.98
CA CYS A 24 -7.34 -30.06 -21.53
C CYS A 24 -6.96 -31.13 -22.56
N GLU A 25 -7.68 -32.25 -22.62
CA GLU A 25 -8.46 -32.67 -23.79
C GLU A 25 -9.10 -34.07 -23.66
N GLU A 26 -10.23 -34.15 -24.36
CA GLU A 26 -11.11 -35.24 -24.78
C GLU A 26 -10.58 -36.69 -24.89
N GLY A 27 -11.49 -37.63 -24.60
CA GLY A 27 -11.34 -39.04 -24.94
C GLY A 27 -12.65 -39.80 -24.81
N ALA A 28 -13.33 -39.99 -25.94
CA ALA A 28 -14.57 -40.76 -26.08
C ALA A 28 -14.37 -42.27 -25.83
N SER A 29 -15.41 -42.94 -25.33
CA SER A 29 -15.63 -44.37 -25.60
C SER A 29 -17.12 -44.72 -25.65
N ARG A 30 -17.50 -45.35 -26.78
CA ARG A 30 -18.80 -45.97 -27.08
C ARG A 30 -18.97 -47.27 -26.31
N ASP A 31 -20.23 -47.63 -26.02
CA ASP A 31 -20.78 -48.99 -26.20
C ASP A 31 -22.33 -48.87 -26.27
N SER A 32 -22.98 -49.23 -27.39
CA SER A 32 -23.60 -50.54 -27.71
C SER A 32 -24.70 -50.93 -26.70
N SER A 33 -25.92 -51.35 -27.02
CA SER A 33 -26.61 -51.96 -28.15
C SER A 33 -28.14 -51.78 -27.87
N VAL A 34 -29.09 -51.92 -28.78
CA VAL A 34 -29.79 -53.16 -29.15
C VAL A 34 -30.89 -52.82 -30.16
N TYR A 35 -31.05 -53.72 -31.13
CA TYR A 35 -32.05 -53.88 -32.19
C TYR A 35 -33.52 -53.59 -31.83
N GLN A 36 -34.32 -53.07 -32.80
CA GLN A 36 -35.30 -53.88 -33.54
C GLN A 36 -35.97 -53.16 -34.73
N GLU A 37 -36.56 -53.99 -35.57
CA GLU A 37 -36.82 -53.90 -37.01
C GLU A 37 -37.94 -52.98 -37.50
N ALA A 38 -37.89 -52.84 -38.83
CA ALA A 38 -38.75 -52.14 -39.75
C ALA A 38 -40.23 -52.60 -39.80
N GLY A 39 -41.09 -51.69 -40.25
CA GLY A 39 -42.44 -52.01 -40.72
C GLY A 39 -43.15 -50.81 -41.35
N PHE A 40 -43.36 -50.88 -42.66
CA PHE A 40 -44.06 -49.90 -43.51
C PHE A 40 -45.52 -49.64 -43.10
N ALA A 41 -46.00 -48.39 -43.25
CA ALA A 41 -47.04 -47.99 -44.24
C ALA A 41 -47.97 -46.83 -43.81
N ARG A 42 -48.29 -46.00 -44.82
CA ARG A 42 -49.52 -45.20 -45.06
C ARG A 42 -49.84 -43.97 -44.20
N VAL A 43 -49.59 -42.82 -44.84
CA VAL A 43 -50.45 -41.62 -44.98
C VAL A 43 -51.76 -41.59 -44.18
N ARG A 44 -51.86 -40.60 -43.27
CA ARG A 44 -53.13 -39.92 -42.98
C ARG A 44 -52.86 -38.46 -42.62
N LYS A 45 -53.32 -37.54 -43.49
CA LYS A 45 -53.33 -36.11 -43.23
C LYS A 45 -54.38 -35.81 -42.15
N HIS A 46 -53.95 -35.26 -41.03
CA HIS A 46 -54.78 -34.42 -40.17
C HIS A 46 -53.88 -33.37 -39.50
N LEU A 47 -54.01 -32.12 -39.94
CA LEU A 47 -53.49 -30.95 -39.24
C LEU A 47 -54.44 -30.62 -38.10
N PRO A 48 -54.01 -30.69 -36.83
CA PRO A 48 -54.74 -30.03 -35.76
C PRO A 48 -54.35 -28.55 -35.78
N TRP A 49 -55.33 -27.68 -35.99
CA TRP A 49 -55.19 -26.26 -35.68
C TRP A 49 -54.87 -26.12 -34.19
N GLN A 50 -53.59 -25.97 -33.85
CA GLN A 50 -53.18 -25.50 -32.54
C GLN A 50 -53.63 -24.05 -32.40
N LYS A 51 -54.50 -23.77 -31.43
CA LYS A 51 -54.72 -22.41 -30.96
C LYS A 51 -53.39 -21.91 -30.42
N PHE A 52 -52.76 -20.98 -31.13
CA PHE A 52 -51.66 -20.20 -30.57
C PHE A 52 -52.25 -19.37 -29.44
N ASP A 53 -51.92 -19.73 -28.20
CA ASP A 53 -52.11 -18.79 -27.11
C ASP A 53 -51.25 -17.56 -27.42
N PRO A 54 -51.84 -16.35 -27.39
CA PRO A 54 -51.12 -15.15 -27.76
C PRO A 54 -49.94 -14.98 -26.79
N ALA A 55 -48.74 -14.76 -27.35
CA ALA A 55 -47.48 -14.79 -26.60
C ALA A 55 -47.41 -13.77 -25.45
N TRP A 56 -48.23 -12.70 -25.50
CA TRP A 56 -48.34 -11.65 -24.48
C TRP A 56 -48.82 -12.11 -23.08
N ARG A 57 -49.41 -13.31 -22.95
CA ARG A 57 -49.82 -13.88 -21.65
C ARG A 57 -48.69 -14.64 -20.96
N SER A 58 -47.58 -14.86 -21.66
CA SER A 58 -46.43 -15.57 -21.14
C SER A 58 -45.56 -14.58 -20.36
N TRP A 59 -45.55 -14.66 -19.03
CA TRP A 59 -44.66 -13.86 -18.18
C TRP A 59 -43.18 -13.97 -18.60
N TYR A 60 -42.81 -15.04 -19.30
CA TYR A 60 -41.49 -15.25 -19.91
C TYR A 60 -41.07 -14.18 -20.93
N LEU A 61 -41.98 -13.34 -21.46
CA LEU A 61 -41.59 -12.20 -22.32
C LEU A 61 -41.20 -10.95 -21.53
N PHE A 62 -41.68 -10.81 -20.29
CA PHE A 62 -41.43 -9.63 -19.46
C PHE A 62 -40.35 -9.88 -18.39
N VAL A 63 -40.18 -11.13 -17.95
CA VAL A 63 -39.15 -11.51 -16.96
C VAL A 63 -37.72 -11.20 -17.46
N PRO A 64 -37.30 -11.55 -18.68
CA PRO A 64 -35.96 -11.25 -19.16
C PRO A 64 -35.64 -9.74 -19.23
N PRO A 65 -36.48 -8.87 -19.83
CA PRO A 65 -36.17 -7.44 -19.89
C PRO A 65 -36.25 -6.77 -18.51
N ILE A 66 -37.11 -7.23 -17.60
CA ILE A 66 -37.16 -6.71 -16.22
C ILE A 66 -35.89 -7.10 -15.45
N LEU A 67 -35.41 -8.33 -15.60
CA LEU A 67 -34.15 -8.76 -14.99
C LEU A 67 -32.96 -7.99 -15.55
N VAL A 68 -32.88 -7.83 -16.87
CA VAL A 68 -31.84 -7.04 -17.53
C VAL A 68 -31.89 -5.59 -17.05
N PHE A 69 -33.08 -4.97 -17.02
CA PHE A 69 -33.23 -3.60 -16.52
C PHE A 69 -32.84 -3.48 -15.04
N SER A 70 -33.19 -4.47 -14.21
CA SER A 70 -32.82 -4.48 -12.79
C SER A 70 -31.30 -4.64 -12.59
N ILE A 71 -30.64 -5.47 -13.41
CA ILE A 71 -29.17 -5.61 -13.40
C ILE A 71 -28.52 -4.30 -13.86
N LEU A 72 -28.99 -3.68 -14.94
CA LEU A 72 -28.45 -2.41 -15.44
C LEU A 72 -28.69 -1.26 -14.45
N ALA A 73 -29.86 -1.21 -13.82
CA ALA A 73 -30.16 -0.24 -12.76
C ALA A 73 -29.29 -0.49 -11.52
N TYR A 74 -29.07 -1.75 -11.14
CA TYR A 74 -28.15 -2.10 -10.06
C TYR A 74 -26.72 -1.67 -10.39
N LEU A 75 -26.22 -1.93 -11.60
CA LEU A 75 -24.88 -1.49 -12.03
C LEU A 75 -24.76 0.05 -12.14
N ALA A 76 -25.86 0.75 -12.44
CA ALA A 76 -25.87 2.21 -12.54
C ALA A 76 -25.99 2.92 -11.17
N PHE A 77 -26.73 2.35 -10.22
CA PHE A 77 -26.94 2.90 -8.87
C PHE A 77 -25.96 2.35 -7.83
N PHE A 78 -25.49 1.12 -8.02
CA PHE A 78 -24.41 0.48 -7.31
C PHE A 78 -23.32 0.15 -8.33
N PRO A 79 -22.59 1.17 -8.85
CA PRO A 79 -21.30 0.86 -9.44
C PRO A 79 -20.59 0.02 -8.38
N SER A 80 -20.18 -1.19 -8.74
CA SER A 80 -19.28 -1.99 -7.94
C SER A 80 -18.26 -1.01 -7.37
N CYS A 81 -18.06 -0.99 -6.04
CA CYS A 81 -16.97 -0.20 -5.46
C CYS A 81 -15.63 -0.82 -5.86
N GLU A 82 -15.36 -1.00 -7.15
CA GLU A 82 -14.04 -1.20 -7.72
C GLU A 82 -13.22 0.09 -7.59
N THR A 83 -13.88 1.25 -7.46
CA THR A 83 -13.27 2.51 -7.07
C THR A 83 -13.10 2.67 -5.56
N CYS A 84 -13.36 1.63 -4.77
CA CYS A 84 -12.58 1.43 -3.56
C CYS A 84 -11.19 0.96 -4.04
N GLN A 85 -10.43 1.86 -4.70
CA GLN A 85 -9.02 1.60 -4.95
C GLN A 85 -8.42 1.32 -3.57
N LYS A 86 -8.12 0.05 -3.28
CA LYS A 86 -6.96 -0.23 -2.45
C LYS A 86 -5.86 0.54 -3.16
N MET A 87 -5.46 1.68 -2.60
CA MET A 87 -4.23 2.32 -3.06
C MET A 87 -3.19 1.23 -2.90
N ASP A 88 -2.71 0.71 -4.03
CA ASP A 88 -1.68 -0.33 -4.06
C ASP A 88 -0.36 0.37 -3.74
N LEU A 89 -0.28 0.86 -2.50
CA LEU A 89 0.86 1.59 -1.98
C LEU A 89 1.96 0.58 -1.70
N ASP A 90 3.12 0.79 -2.28
CA ASP A 90 4.32 0.07 -1.89
C ASP A 90 4.83 0.60 -0.55
N LEU A 91 4.53 -0.13 0.53
CA LEU A 91 4.95 0.21 1.89
C LEU A 91 6.39 -0.28 2.23
N SER A 92 7.16 -0.75 1.24
CA SER A 92 8.53 -1.26 1.43
C SER A 92 9.56 -0.18 1.76
N GLY A 93 9.22 1.10 1.52
CA GLY A 93 10.17 2.22 1.60
C GLY A 93 11.13 2.22 0.42
N TYR A 94 10.59 2.01 -0.78
CA TYR A 94 11.34 1.91 -2.03
C TYR A 94 12.24 3.12 -2.26
N VAL A 95 13.52 2.85 -2.56
CA VAL A 95 14.51 3.89 -2.89
C VAL A 95 14.71 3.96 -4.39
N CYS A 96 14.53 5.14 -4.99
CA CYS A 96 14.56 5.36 -6.44
C CYS A 96 15.94 5.08 -7.07
N ALA A 97 17.01 5.37 -6.35
CA ALA A 97 18.37 5.00 -6.73
C ALA A 97 19.19 4.61 -5.50
N PRO A 98 20.16 3.68 -5.61
CA PRO A 98 20.96 3.26 -4.47
C PRO A 98 21.75 4.43 -3.89
N ASN A 99 22.03 4.37 -2.58
CA ASN A 99 22.91 5.34 -1.93
C ASN A 99 24.29 5.34 -2.61
N GLY A 100 24.87 6.53 -2.78
CA GLY A 100 26.12 6.71 -3.53
C GLY A 100 25.96 6.63 -5.06
N ALA A 101 24.74 6.54 -5.61
CA ALA A 101 24.53 6.68 -7.04
C ALA A 101 25.09 8.01 -7.57
N LEU A 102 25.66 7.98 -8.77
CA LEU A 102 26.10 9.20 -9.44
C LEU A 102 24.89 10.11 -9.70
N PRO A 103 24.96 11.41 -9.38
CA PRO A 103 23.77 12.26 -9.41
C PRO A 103 23.13 12.38 -10.79
N LYS A 104 23.95 12.34 -11.85
CA LYS A 104 23.47 12.30 -13.23
C LYS A 104 22.62 11.05 -13.49
N ILE A 105 23.08 9.88 -13.07
CA ILE A 105 22.38 8.61 -13.29
C ILE A 105 21.07 8.55 -12.49
N ALA A 106 21.06 9.05 -11.25
CA ALA A 106 19.84 9.10 -10.45
C ALA A 106 18.79 10.06 -11.05
N ARG A 107 19.22 11.25 -11.52
CA ARG A 107 18.33 12.21 -12.20
C ARG A 107 17.83 11.70 -13.55
N ASP A 108 18.68 11.02 -14.33
CA ASP A 108 18.31 10.37 -15.60
C ASP A 108 17.22 9.29 -15.36
N ARG A 109 17.11 8.74 -14.14
CA ARG A 109 16.04 7.81 -13.70
C ARG A 109 14.81 8.51 -13.11
N GLY A 110 14.76 9.84 -13.09
CA GLY A 110 13.65 10.58 -12.49
C GLY A 110 13.68 10.59 -10.96
N CYS A 111 14.85 10.49 -10.34
CA CYS A 111 15.01 10.64 -8.89
C CYS A 111 15.47 12.06 -8.50
N GLU A 112 15.15 12.47 -7.29
CA GLU A 112 15.65 13.70 -6.64
C GLU A 112 16.35 13.35 -5.33
N PHE A 113 17.44 14.06 -5.01
CA PHE A 113 18.18 13.82 -3.78
C PHE A 113 17.53 14.55 -2.62
N ASP A 114 17.18 13.81 -1.58
CA ASP A 114 16.73 14.38 -0.34
C ASP A 114 17.90 14.55 0.63
N THR A 115 18.30 15.80 0.80
CA THR A 115 19.38 16.23 1.68
C THR A 115 19.11 15.96 3.14
N MET A 116 17.87 15.79 3.60
CA MET A 116 17.55 15.47 5.00
C MET A 116 17.57 13.96 5.28
N SER A 117 17.20 13.13 4.31
CA SER A 117 17.22 11.67 4.46
C SER A 117 18.44 10.96 3.85
N PHE A 118 19.26 11.69 3.08
CA PHE A 118 20.42 11.16 2.35
C PHE A 118 20.06 10.06 1.34
N LYS A 119 18.87 10.17 0.73
CA LYS A 119 18.34 9.15 -0.18
C LYS A 119 17.87 9.77 -1.48
N TRP A 120 17.84 8.93 -2.51
CA TRP A 120 17.25 9.25 -3.79
C TRP A 120 15.80 8.80 -3.82
N TRP A 121 14.90 9.77 -3.97
CA TRP A 121 13.45 9.56 -3.99
C TRP A 121 12.86 9.83 -5.37
N PRO A 122 11.68 9.29 -5.69
CA PRO A 122 10.98 9.65 -6.92
C PRO A 122 10.78 11.16 -7.01
N LYS A 123 11.04 11.74 -8.18
CA LYS A 123 11.02 13.20 -8.38
C LYS A 123 9.64 13.81 -8.16
N GLU A 124 8.57 13.11 -8.52
CA GLU A 124 7.20 13.61 -8.42
C GLU A 124 6.81 13.99 -6.97
N PRO A 125 6.82 13.07 -5.98
CA PRO A 125 6.50 13.43 -4.60
C PRO A 125 7.51 14.42 -4.01
N MET A 126 8.78 14.37 -4.44
CA MET A 126 9.79 15.33 -4.00
C MET A 126 9.52 16.77 -4.46
N ALA A 127 9.00 16.92 -5.69
CA ALA A 127 8.64 18.20 -6.28
C ALA A 127 7.28 18.73 -5.80
N HIS A 128 6.50 17.93 -5.05
CA HIS A 128 5.24 18.38 -4.48
C HIS A 128 5.46 19.58 -3.54
N LYS A 129 4.65 20.62 -3.68
CA LYS A 129 4.80 21.90 -2.96
C LYS A 129 4.95 21.72 -1.44
N ASP A 130 4.20 20.79 -0.85
CA ASP A 130 4.18 20.57 0.59
C ASP A 130 5.43 19.79 1.05
N ASN A 131 5.99 18.92 0.20
CA ASN A 131 7.24 18.24 0.49
C ASN A 131 8.43 19.22 0.38
N VAL A 132 8.40 20.13 -0.59
CA VAL A 132 9.38 21.22 -0.71
C VAL A 132 9.32 22.16 0.50
N ALA A 133 8.11 22.52 0.95
CA ALA A 133 7.92 23.34 2.14
C ALA A 133 8.42 22.63 3.40
N LEU A 134 8.10 21.35 3.54
CA LEU A 134 8.60 20.49 4.61
C LEU A 134 10.13 20.48 4.62
N LEU A 135 10.78 20.12 3.51
CA LEU A 135 12.24 20.06 3.42
C LEU A 135 12.89 21.41 3.77
N LYS A 136 12.29 22.53 3.32
CA LYS A 136 12.76 23.88 3.65
C LYS A 136 12.65 24.19 5.15
N GLU A 137 11.55 23.82 5.79
CA GLU A 137 11.35 23.98 7.24
C GLU A 137 12.50 23.34 8.00
N PHE A 138 12.84 22.09 7.67
CA PHE A 138 13.93 21.36 8.32
C PHE A 138 15.30 21.93 7.99
N HIS A 139 15.52 22.49 6.81
CA HIS A 139 16.78 23.19 6.53
C HIS A 139 16.98 24.46 7.36
N ASN A 140 15.91 25.13 7.78
CA ASN A 140 16.00 26.34 8.61
C ASN A 140 16.40 26.06 10.05
N GLU A 141 16.31 24.81 10.52
CA GLU A 141 16.69 24.38 11.87
C GLU A 141 18.22 24.13 12.00
N GLY A 142 18.91 24.17 10.85
CA GLY A 142 20.36 24.08 10.69
C GLY A 142 21.12 25.39 10.98
N PRO A 143 22.44 25.45 10.74
CA PRO A 143 23.18 24.66 9.76
C PRO A 143 23.41 23.19 10.17
N TRP A 144 23.42 22.31 9.17
CA TRP A 144 23.66 20.87 9.33
C TRP A 144 25.09 20.50 8.90
N HIS A 145 25.96 20.36 9.89
CA HIS A 145 27.35 19.94 9.67
C HIS A 145 27.47 18.43 9.78
N ARG A 146 27.97 17.80 8.71
CA ARG A 146 28.03 16.35 8.54
C ARG A 146 29.46 15.93 8.27
N TYR A 147 29.87 14.75 8.71
CA TYR A 147 31.28 14.35 8.66
C TYR A 147 31.46 12.93 8.13
N TYR A 148 32.57 12.68 7.43
CA TYR A 148 32.95 11.32 7.04
C TYR A 148 33.48 10.51 8.23
N ASP A 149 33.92 11.18 9.30
CA ASP A 149 34.45 10.55 10.50
C ASP A 149 33.75 11.01 11.79
N LYS A 150 33.69 10.10 12.77
CA LYS A 150 33.10 10.36 14.09
C LYS A 150 33.80 11.49 14.85
N GLY A 151 35.07 11.75 14.53
CA GLY A 151 35.88 12.79 15.17
C GLY A 151 35.61 14.20 14.65
N GLY A 152 34.78 14.35 13.63
CA GLY A 152 34.42 15.65 13.07
C GLY A 152 35.55 16.34 12.29
N LYS A 153 36.53 15.59 11.77
CA LYS A 153 37.71 16.18 11.10
C LYS A 153 37.49 16.46 9.61
N HIS A 154 36.70 15.63 8.94
CA HIS A 154 36.46 15.72 7.50
C HIS A 154 34.97 16.00 7.28
N GLU A 155 34.64 17.28 7.13
CA GLU A 155 33.27 17.70 6.85
C GLU A 155 32.87 17.29 5.43
N ILE A 156 31.64 16.80 5.30
CA ILE A 156 30.98 16.51 4.04
C ILE A 156 30.51 17.84 3.44
N PRO A 157 30.93 18.20 2.22
CA PRO A 157 30.42 19.40 1.57
C PRO A 157 28.88 19.40 1.49
N PRO A 158 28.19 20.50 1.81
CA PRO A 158 26.71 20.55 1.74
C PRO A 158 26.14 20.24 0.35
N THR A 159 26.94 20.41 -0.70
CA THR A 159 26.60 20.10 -2.10
C THR A 159 26.82 18.63 -2.48
N SER A 160 27.23 17.78 -1.53
CA SER A 160 27.52 16.38 -1.80
C SER A 160 26.25 15.55 -1.86
N GLU A 161 25.96 15.00 -3.04
CA GLU A 161 24.83 14.09 -3.30
C GLU A 161 25.28 12.63 -3.45
N VAL A 162 26.59 12.39 -3.40
CA VAL A 162 27.19 11.05 -3.48
C VAL A 162 27.53 10.60 -2.07
N LEU A 163 26.50 10.21 -1.32
CA LEU A 163 26.64 9.80 0.08
C LEU A 163 26.14 8.38 0.27
N THR A 164 26.97 7.56 0.92
CA THR A 164 26.63 6.21 1.37
C THR A 164 26.35 6.19 2.87
N ALA A 165 27.09 7.00 3.64
CA ALA A 165 26.92 7.22 5.06
C ALA A 165 27.56 8.56 5.47
N GLY A 166 27.16 9.07 6.63
CA GLY A 166 27.77 10.25 7.25
C GLY A 166 27.52 10.26 8.76
N TRP A 167 28.43 10.87 9.51
CA TRP A 167 28.27 11.16 10.92
C TRP A 167 27.51 12.47 11.07
N VAL A 168 26.39 12.40 11.79
CA VAL A 168 25.51 13.54 12.08
C VAL A 168 25.49 13.82 13.58
N THR A 169 25.11 15.03 13.94
CA THR A 169 24.88 15.38 15.35
C THR A 169 23.59 14.72 15.85
N ARG A 170 23.49 14.55 17.19
CA ARG A 170 22.24 14.08 17.82
C ARG A 170 21.06 15.00 17.48
N LYS A 171 21.29 16.32 17.43
CA LYS A 171 20.30 17.33 17.02
C LYS A 171 19.78 17.02 15.63
N GLU A 172 20.66 16.91 14.64
CA GLU A 172 20.27 16.62 13.26
C GLU A 172 19.51 15.28 13.16
N HIS A 173 19.94 14.24 13.87
CA HIS A 173 19.24 12.95 13.87
C HIS A 173 17.82 13.04 14.47
N THR A 174 17.63 13.84 15.54
CA THR A 174 16.28 14.10 16.10
C THR A 174 15.38 14.79 15.08
N TYR A 175 15.88 15.83 14.40
CA TYR A 175 15.13 16.51 13.34
C TYR A 175 14.88 15.59 12.13
N HIS A 176 15.85 14.77 11.73
CA HIS A 176 15.65 13.74 10.71
C HIS A 176 14.50 12.80 11.07
N CYS A 177 14.46 12.27 12.31
CA CYS A 177 13.37 11.39 12.74
C CYS A 177 11.99 12.10 12.70
N MET A 178 11.92 13.37 13.09
CA MET A 178 10.67 14.14 12.94
C MET A 178 10.29 14.35 11.47
N TYR A 179 11.28 14.64 10.62
CA TYR A 179 11.09 14.84 9.18
C TYR A 179 10.58 13.60 8.48
N THR A 180 11.21 12.43 8.70
CA THR A 180 10.85 11.19 8.01
C THR A 180 9.43 10.74 8.35
N LEU A 181 8.99 10.93 9.59
CA LEU A 181 7.62 10.67 10.01
C LEU A 181 6.61 11.58 9.30
N ARG A 182 6.90 12.89 9.24
CA ARG A 182 6.04 13.88 8.55
C ARG A 182 6.01 13.64 7.04
N GLN A 183 7.16 13.35 6.44
CA GLN A 183 7.26 13.05 5.01
C GLN A 183 6.47 11.79 4.65
N THR A 184 6.59 10.74 5.45
CA THR A 184 5.84 9.50 5.29
C THR A 184 4.33 9.74 5.31
N HIS A 185 3.85 10.47 6.33
CA HIS A 185 2.43 10.79 6.42
C HIS A 185 1.95 11.65 5.26
N LEU A 186 2.73 12.66 4.87
CA LEU A 186 2.44 13.52 3.73
C LEU A 186 2.28 12.71 2.43
N TRP A 187 3.24 11.83 2.12
CA TRP A 187 3.19 11.06 0.88
C TRP A 187 2.00 10.11 0.84
N ILE A 188 1.72 9.40 1.94
CA ILE A 188 0.53 8.54 2.03
C ILE A 188 -0.75 9.36 1.82
N SER A 189 -0.87 10.54 2.43
CA SER A 189 -2.06 11.40 2.28
C SER A 189 -2.25 11.93 0.85
N LEU A 190 -1.18 12.02 0.07
CA LEU A 190 -1.20 12.42 -1.34
C LEU A 190 -1.34 11.24 -2.29
N GLY A 191 -1.34 10.00 -1.77
CA GLY A 191 -1.41 8.78 -2.56
C GLY A 191 -0.12 8.30 -3.17
N TYR A 192 1.02 8.79 -2.67
CA TYR A 192 2.35 8.32 -3.04
C TYR A 192 2.84 7.22 -2.10
N ASP A 193 3.63 6.29 -2.63
CA ASP A 193 4.31 5.25 -1.87
C ASP A 193 5.17 5.87 -0.76
N PRO A 194 5.03 5.49 0.52
CA PRO A 194 5.81 6.11 1.58
C PRO A 194 7.33 5.90 1.37
N PRO A 195 8.16 6.92 1.64
CA PRO A 195 9.61 6.82 1.50
C PRO A 195 10.24 5.88 2.53
N PHE A 196 9.55 5.57 3.63
CA PHE A 196 10.07 4.73 4.70
C PHE A 196 9.12 3.61 5.05
N ASN A 197 9.69 2.43 5.30
CA ASN A 197 8.93 1.30 5.81
C ASN A 197 8.64 1.40 7.31
N TYR A 198 7.79 0.50 7.77
CA TYR A 198 7.37 0.45 9.16
C TYR A 198 8.52 0.26 10.16
N SER A 199 9.58 -0.48 9.81
CA SER A 199 10.72 -0.66 10.73
C SER A 199 11.49 0.64 10.95
N HIS A 200 11.58 1.50 9.92
CA HIS A 200 12.14 2.84 10.07
C HIS A 200 11.24 3.74 10.93
N THR A 201 9.91 3.63 10.80
CA THR A 201 8.94 4.32 11.69
C THR A 201 9.13 3.92 13.15
N ILE A 202 9.30 2.62 13.44
CA ILE A 202 9.60 2.13 14.80
C ILE A 202 10.91 2.72 15.32
N HIS A 203 11.96 2.72 14.49
CA HIS A 203 13.26 3.30 14.85
C HIS A 203 13.11 4.79 15.21
N CYS A 204 12.49 5.59 14.34
CA CYS A 204 12.35 7.03 14.53
C CYS A 204 11.53 7.38 15.77
N THR A 205 10.36 6.74 15.94
CA THR A 205 9.50 6.98 17.10
C THR A 205 10.17 6.59 18.40
N LYS A 206 10.86 5.43 18.43
CA LYS A 206 11.64 5.01 19.60
C LYS A 206 12.79 5.97 19.88
N TYR A 207 13.55 6.37 18.88
CA TYR A 207 14.67 7.30 19.06
C TYR A 207 14.22 8.65 19.61
N LEU A 208 13.09 9.18 19.13
CA LEU A 208 12.51 10.43 19.65
C LEU A 208 12.14 10.31 21.13
N MET A 209 11.50 9.20 21.51
CA MET A 209 11.19 8.93 22.92
C MET A 209 12.45 8.77 23.76
N ASP A 210 13.42 7.99 23.29
CA ASP A 210 14.69 7.78 23.99
C ASP A 210 15.43 9.13 24.19
N ALA A 211 15.40 10.03 23.19
CA ALA A 211 15.98 11.36 23.31
C ALA A 211 15.29 12.26 24.36
N ILE A 212 13.98 12.12 24.54
CA ILE A 212 13.22 12.83 25.58
C ILE A 212 13.52 12.21 26.95
N LEU A 213 13.46 10.89 27.07
CA LEU A 213 13.60 10.18 28.34
C LEU A 213 15.02 10.22 28.92
N GLU A 214 16.05 10.45 28.10
CA GLU A 214 17.42 10.67 28.59
C GLU A 214 17.58 12.00 29.36
N ASN A 215 16.76 13.00 29.07
CA ASN A 215 16.73 14.27 29.79
C ASN A 215 15.31 14.87 29.77
N PRO A 216 14.39 14.31 30.57
CA PRO A 216 12.98 14.66 30.49
C PRO A 216 12.75 16.11 30.94
N PRO A 217 11.74 16.81 30.37
CA PRO A 217 11.24 18.06 30.93
C PRO A 217 10.91 17.94 32.42
N LYS A 218 10.99 19.05 33.16
CA LYS A 218 10.76 19.04 34.62
C LYS A 218 9.36 18.60 35.00
N ASP A 219 8.40 18.88 34.13
CA ASP A 219 6.97 18.62 34.27
C ASP A 219 6.52 17.37 33.50
N PHE A 220 7.45 16.47 33.12
CA PHE A 220 7.14 15.32 32.26
C PHE A 220 6.12 14.35 32.88
N GLU A 221 6.08 14.24 34.20
CA GLU A 221 5.13 13.40 34.95
C GLU A 221 3.93 14.19 35.50
N GLU A 222 3.85 15.49 35.22
CA GLU A 222 2.73 16.33 35.68
C GLU A 222 1.53 16.20 34.73
N LEU A 223 0.32 16.30 35.28
CA LEU A 223 -0.92 16.27 34.49
C LEU A 223 -1.16 17.64 33.82
N ASN A 224 -0.34 17.97 32.82
CA ASN A 224 -0.33 19.26 32.11
C ASN A 224 -0.94 19.20 30.69
N VAL A 225 -1.25 18.01 30.16
CA VAL A 225 -1.89 17.82 28.83
C VAL A 225 -3.32 17.31 28.99
N HIS A 226 -4.28 18.04 28.41
CA HIS A 226 -5.68 17.62 28.34
C HIS A 226 -5.94 16.89 27.01
N GLY A 227 -6.16 15.58 27.07
CA GLY A 227 -6.55 14.78 25.90
C GLY A 227 -8.07 14.72 25.77
N THR A 228 -8.63 15.26 24.68
CA THR A 228 -10.05 15.07 24.33
C THR A 228 -10.17 14.02 23.20
N PRO A 229 -11.13 13.09 23.29
CA PRO A 229 -11.44 12.20 22.17
C PRO A 229 -11.86 13.02 20.94
N TRP A 230 -11.24 12.76 19.79
CA TRP A 230 -11.60 13.41 18.51
C TRP A 230 -12.15 12.39 17.50
N PRO A 231 -13.22 12.72 16.74
CA PRO A 231 -14.03 13.92 16.88
C PRO A 231 -14.89 13.85 18.16
N GLU A 232 -15.18 15.02 18.74
CA GLU A 232 -16.22 15.12 19.74
C GLU A 232 -17.54 14.75 19.05
N HIS A 233 -18.06 13.56 19.33
CA HIS A 233 -19.39 13.11 18.93
C HIS A 233 -20.35 13.38 20.10
N PRO A 234 -20.85 14.62 20.29
CA PRO A 234 -21.76 14.94 21.40
C PRO A 234 -23.05 14.10 21.36
N ASP A 235 -23.43 13.61 20.18
CA ASP A 235 -24.54 12.71 19.95
C ASP A 235 -24.35 11.34 20.61
N VAL A 236 -23.13 10.79 20.65
CA VAL A 236 -22.84 9.48 21.28
C VAL A 236 -22.82 9.57 22.80
N VAL A 237 -22.38 10.69 23.37
CA VAL A 237 -22.29 10.89 24.83
C VAL A 237 -23.65 11.20 25.46
N SER A 238 -24.58 11.78 24.69
CA SER A 238 -25.92 12.18 25.17
C SER A 238 -26.89 11.03 25.48
N VAL A 239 -26.53 9.78 25.12
CA VAL A 239 -27.39 8.59 25.28
C VAL A 239 -26.94 7.69 26.44
N ALA A 240 -25.93 8.10 27.20
CA ALA A 240 -25.59 7.39 28.44
C ALA A 240 -26.63 7.73 29.53
N PRO A 241 -27.36 6.74 30.09
CA PRO A 241 -28.38 6.95 31.11
C PRO A 241 -27.82 7.42 32.47
#